data_AF-A0A0F9RBD1-F1
#
_entry.id   AF-A0A0F9RBD1-F1
#
_cell.length_a   1.000
_cell.length_b   1.000
_cell.length_c   1.000
_cell.angle_alpha   90.00
_cell.angle_beta   90.00
_cell.angle_gamma   90.00
#
_symmetry.space_group_name_H-M   'P 1'
#
loop_
_entity.id
_entity.type
_entity.pdbx_description
1 polymer ?
#
loop_
_entity_poly.entity_id
_entity_poly.type
_entity_poly.pdbx_seq_one_letter_code
_entity_poly.pdbx_strand_id
1 'polypeptide(L)'
;MMSIALKFGWRLLTSRVGLAVILCAGLWTWHVIDKSQAINSARDGYVLQVELAAAQAELAELRRRAAVADDANRVLQEKVQASEGEALRFAAELEAFENETDINPEGVVDGDLLRRLRSN
;
A
#
# COMPACT_ATOMS: atom_id res chain seq x y z
N MET A 1 -21.63 -54.83 -42.36
CA MET A 1 -22.97 -54.31 -42.01
C MET A 1 -22.83 -52.88 -41.51
N MET A 2 -23.00 -51.90 -42.39
CA MET A 2 -22.99 -50.48 -42.01
C MET A 2 -24.23 -50.24 -41.14
N SER A 3 -24.01 -49.91 -39.86
CA SER A 3 -25.05 -49.78 -38.84
C SER A 3 -26.26 -49.04 -39.40
N ILE A 4 -27.47 -49.56 -39.15
CA ILE A 4 -28.74 -48.98 -39.60
C ILE A 4 -28.84 -47.50 -39.17
N ALA A 5 -28.22 -47.15 -38.04
CA ALA A 5 -28.07 -45.78 -37.57
C ALA A 5 -27.26 -44.88 -38.52
N LEU A 6 -26.20 -45.38 -39.16
CA LEU A 6 -25.40 -44.62 -40.14
C LEU A 6 -26.20 -44.34 -41.42
N LYS A 7 -26.98 -45.30 -41.91
CA LYS A 7 -27.81 -45.11 -43.12
C LYS A 7 -28.97 -44.14 -42.90
N PHE A 8 -29.61 -44.21 -41.73
CA PHE A 8 -30.64 -43.25 -41.34
C PHE A 8 -30.06 -41.86 -41.07
N GLY A 9 -28.92 -41.76 -40.38
CA GLY A 9 -28.20 -40.52 -40.19
C GLY A 9 -27.81 -39.84 -41.50
N TRP A 10 -27.30 -40.61 -42.48
CA TRP A 10 -26.95 -40.10 -43.81
C TRP A 10 -28.16 -39.60 -44.60
N ARG A 11 -29.29 -40.33 -44.55
CA ARG A 11 -30.55 -39.89 -45.19
C ARG A 11 -31.16 -38.67 -44.52
N LEU A 12 -31.08 -38.56 -43.20
CA LEU A 12 -31.49 -37.38 -42.44
C LEU A 12 -30.62 -36.16 -42.78
N LEU A 13 -29.30 -36.34 -42.86
CA LEU A 13 -28.34 -35.31 -43.27
C LEU A 13 -28.59 -34.80 -44.71
N THR A 14 -29.03 -35.66 -45.62
CA THR A 14 -29.36 -35.29 -47.01
C THR A 14 -30.81 -34.82 -47.22
N SER A 15 -31.64 -34.85 -46.18
CA SER A 15 -33.05 -34.43 -46.23
C SER A 15 -33.18 -32.94 -45.98
N ARG A 16 -34.15 -32.28 -46.64
CA ARG A 16 -34.48 -30.86 -46.41
C ARG A 16 -34.79 -30.56 -44.93
N VAL A 17 -35.35 -31.54 -44.22
CA VAL A 17 -35.68 -31.44 -42.79
C VAL A 17 -34.42 -31.49 -41.94
N GLY A 18 -33.46 -32.40 -42.23
CA GLY A 18 -32.22 -32.46 -41.46
C GLY A 18 -31.33 -31.24 -41.70
N LEU A 19 -31.31 -30.70 -42.92
CA LEU A 19 -30.63 -29.44 -43.22
C LEU A 19 -31.24 -28.27 -42.44
N ALA A 20 -32.58 -28.20 -42.34
CA ALA A 20 -33.25 -27.19 -41.52
C ALA A 20 -32.90 -27.32 -40.04
N VAL A 21 -32.85 -28.54 -39.48
CA VAL A 21 -32.46 -28.77 -38.08
C VAL A 21 -31.02 -28.34 -37.83
N ILE A 22 -30.09 -28.64 -38.74
CA ILE A 22 -28.68 -28.24 -38.62
C ILE A 22 -28.54 -26.72 -38.67
N LEU A 23 -29.26 -26.05 -39.57
CA LEU A 23 -29.28 -24.59 -39.62
C LEU A 23 -29.86 -23.98 -38.35
N CYS A 24 -30.98 -24.50 -37.84
CA CYS A 24 -31.57 -24.03 -36.59
C CYS A 24 -30.64 -24.26 -35.39
N ALA A 25 -29.99 -25.43 -35.31
CA ALA A 25 -29.02 -25.73 -34.25
C ALA A 25 -27.78 -24.84 -34.36
N GLY A 26 -27.30 -24.57 -35.58
CA GLY A 26 -26.18 -23.66 -35.83
C GLY A 26 -26.51 -22.22 -35.41
N LEU A 27 -27.68 -21.71 -35.84
CA LEU A 27 -28.16 -20.38 -35.46
C LEU A 27 -28.40 -20.26 -33.94
N TRP A 28 -28.94 -21.30 -33.32
CA TRP A 28 -29.11 -21.35 -31.87
C TRP A 28 -27.76 -21.31 -31.14
N THR A 29 -26.80 -22.13 -31.58
CA THR A 29 -25.46 -22.16 -30.99
C THR A 29 -24.76 -20.81 -31.14
N TRP A 30 -24.87 -20.20 -32.33
CA TRP A 30 -24.39 -18.84 -32.58
C TRP A 30 -25.00 -17.83 -31.62
N HIS A 31 -26.32 -17.84 -31.47
CA HIS A 31 -27.02 -16.94 -30.55
C HIS A 31 -26.59 -17.10 -29.09
N VAL A 32 -26.37 -18.34 -28.64
CA VAL A 32 -25.88 -18.61 -27.28
C VAL A 32 -24.47 -18.09 -27.09
N ILE A 33 -23.58 -18.29 -28.07
CA ILE A 33 -22.21 -17.77 -28.03
C ILE A 33 -22.21 -16.24 -27.99
N ASP A 34 -22.97 -15.60 -28.88
CA ASP A 34 -23.10 -14.13 -28.94
C ASP A 34 -23.60 -13.53 -27.61
N LYS A 35 -24.67 -14.12 -27.05
CA LYS A 35 -25.19 -13.71 -25.74
C LYS A 35 -24.16 -13.89 -24.62
N SER A 36 -23.44 -15.01 -24.62
CA SER A 36 -22.37 -15.26 -23.65
C SER A 36 -21.26 -14.21 -23.76
N GLN A 37 -20.85 -13.85 -24.97
CA GLN A 37 -19.80 -12.84 -25.19
C GLN A 37 -20.25 -11.46 -24.71
N ALA A 38 -21.50 -11.08 -24.98
CA ALA A 38 -22.05 -9.81 -24.51
C ALA A 38 -22.09 -9.72 -22.97
N ILE A 39 -22.50 -10.81 -22.31
CA ILE A 39 -22.51 -10.88 -20.84
C ILE A 39 -21.09 -10.81 -20.27
N ASN A 40 -20.16 -11.56 -20.83
CA ASN A 40 -18.77 -11.57 -20.37
C ASN A 40 -18.12 -10.19 -20.56
N SER A 41 -18.30 -9.58 -21.72
CA SER A 41 -17.80 -8.22 -21.99
C SER A 41 -18.39 -7.18 -21.01
N ALA A 42 -19.69 -7.25 -20.73
CA ALA A 42 -20.32 -6.38 -19.75
C ALA A 42 -19.75 -6.62 -18.34
N ARG A 43 -19.59 -7.88 -17.94
CA ARG A 43 -19.00 -8.25 -16.65
C ARG A 43 -17.57 -7.74 -16.51
N ASP A 44 -16.74 -7.97 -17.51
CA ASP A 44 -15.34 -7.53 -17.52
C ASP A 44 -15.26 -5.99 -17.45
N GLY A 45 -16.14 -5.30 -18.18
CA GLY A 45 -16.28 -3.85 -18.09
C GLY A 45 -16.65 -3.35 -16.68
N TYR A 46 -17.58 -4.02 -15.99
CA TYR A 46 -17.94 -3.69 -14.61
C TYR A 46 -16.80 -3.97 -13.62
N VAL A 47 -16.12 -5.11 -13.75
CA VAL A 47 -14.99 -5.46 -12.89
C VAL A 47 -13.87 -4.44 -13.04
N LEU A 48 -13.50 -4.08 -14.28
CA LEU A 48 -12.49 -3.06 -14.55
C LEU A 48 -12.85 -1.70 -13.93
N GLN A 49 -14.13 -1.29 -13.99
CA GLN A 49 -14.56 -0.04 -13.36
C GLN A 49 -14.48 -0.08 -11.84
N VAL A 50 -14.85 -1.20 -11.22
CA VAL A 50 -14.76 -1.36 -9.76
C VAL A 50 -13.31 -1.41 -9.31
N GLU A 51 -12.46 -2.16 -10.00
CA GLU A 51 -11.02 -2.24 -9.71
C GLU A 51 -10.35 -0.88 -9.87
N LEU A 52 -10.69 -0.13 -10.93
CA LEU A 52 -10.20 1.23 -11.14
C LEU A 52 -10.67 2.18 -10.03
N ALA A 53 -11.94 2.12 -9.63
CA ALA A 53 -12.47 2.94 -8.55
C ALA A 53 -11.80 2.61 -7.20
N ALA A 54 -11.57 1.33 -6.92
CA ALA A 54 -10.86 0.87 -5.73
C ALA A 54 -9.41 1.37 -5.72
N ALA A 55 -8.69 1.20 -6.84
CA ALA A 55 -7.31 1.67 -6.98
C ALA A 55 -7.21 3.21 -6.84
N GLN A 56 -8.18 3.96 -7.38
CA GLN A 56 -8.24 5.41 -7.21
C GLN A 56 -8.49 5.82 -5.76
N ALA A 57 -9.36 5.11 -5.04
CA ALA A 57 -9.63 5.36 -3.63
C ALA A 57 -8.39 5.06 -2.75
N GLU A 58 -7.71 3.93 -3.00
CA GLU A 58 -6.46 3.60 -2.32
C GLU A 58 -5.38 4.66 -2.57
N LEU A 59 -5.22 5.09 -3.81
CA LEU A 59 -4.25 6.10 -4.18
C LEU A 59 -4.56 7.46 -3.53
N ALA A 60 -5.83 7.85 -3.44
CA ALA A 60 -6.25 9.07 -2.76
C ALA A 60 -5.91 9.01 -1.26
N GLU A 61 -6.16 7.87 -0.60
CA GLU A 61 -5.84 7.70 0.82
C GLU A 61 -4.32 7.67 1.05
N LEU A 62 -3.55 7.02 0.18
CA LEU A 62 -2.08 7.04 0.25
C LEU A 62 -1.53 8.46 0.11
N ARG A 63 -2.05 9.25 -0.83
CA ARG A 63 -1.67 10.67 -0.98
C ARG A 63 -2.00 11.48 0.26
N ARG A 64 -3.17 11.27 0.86
CA ARG A 64 -3.57 11.95 2.11
C ARG A 64 -2.59 11.62 3.24
N ARG A 65 -2.24 10.35 3.41
CA ARG A 65 -1.27 9.90 4.43
C ARG A 65 0.12 10.47 4.17
N ALA A 66 0.56 10.48 2.92
CA ALA A 66 1.85 11.07 2.55
C ALA A 66 1.92 12.56 2.88
N ALA A 67 0.86 13.33 2.60
CA ALA A 67 0.81 14.74 2.93
C ALA A 67 0.88 15.00 4.45
N VAL A 68 0.16 14.20 5.24
CA VAL A 68 0.22 14.29 6.71
C VAL A 68 1.60 13.90 7.25
N ALA A 69 2.22 12.86 6.69
CA ALA A 69 3.55 12.44 7.08
C ALA A 69 4.62 13.49 6.74
N ASP A 70 4.50 14.14 5.58
CA ASP A 70 5.41 15.21 5.15
C ASP A 70 5.30 16.44 6.06
N ASP A 71 4.08 16.85 6.40
CA ASP A 71 3.86 17.94 7.35
C ASP A 71 4.42 17.62 8.75
N ALA A 72 4.16 16.41 9.26
CA ALA A 72 4.71 15.95 10.53
C ALA A 72 6.25 15.90 10.51
N ASN A 73 6.84 15.47 9.40
CA ASN A 73 8.28 15.43 9.23
C ASN A 73 8.90 16.83 9.19
N ARG A 74 8.25 17.79 8.52
CA ARG A 74 8.68 19.20 8.55
C ARG A 74 8.69 19.76 9.96
N VAL A 75 7.59 19.57 10.71
CA VAL A 75 7.50 20.02 12.11
C VAL A 75 8.56 19.34 12.98
N LEU A 76 8.85 18.06 12.75
CA LEU A 76 9.92 17.35 13.44
C LEU A 76 11.30 17.95 13.14
N GLN A 77 11.59 18.23 11.87
CA GLN A 77 12.86 18.85 11.47
C GLN A 77 13.05 20.24 12.10
N GLU A 78 12.01 21.06 12.15
CA GLU A 78 12.06 22.37 12.83
C GLU A 78 12.40 22.21 14.31
N LYS A 79 11.79 21.24 15.00
CA LYS A 79 12.08 20.96 16.41
C LYS A 79 13.50 20.44 16.64
N VAL A 80 14.00 19.59 15.73
CA VAL A 80 15.38 19.09 15.79
C VAL A 80 16.35 20.26 15.67
N GLN A 81 16.17 21.14 14.68
CA GLN A 81 17.03 22.31 14.50
C GLN A 81 16.99 23.24 15.72
N ALA A 82 15.81 23.49 16.29
CA ALA A 82 15.69 24.30 17.50
C ALA A 82 16.43 23.66 18.68
N SER A 83 16.25 22.35 18.89
CA SER A 83 16.92 21.60 19.97
C SER A 83 18.45 21.57 19.80
N GLU A 84 18.94 21.45 18.57
CA GLU A 84 20.37 21.49 18.27
C GLU A 84 20.96 22.88 18.56
N GLY A 85 20.24 23.94 18.19
CA GLY A 85 20.64 25.32 18.51
C GLY A 85 20.68 25.59 20.01
N GLU A 86 19.68 25.09 20.76
CA GLU A 86 19.67 25.19 22.23
C GLU A 86 20.82 24.42 22.86
N ALA A 87 21.10 23.19 22.38
CA ALA A 87 22.21 22.38 22.89
C ALA A 87 23.57 23.07 22.67
N LEU A 88 23.78 23.67 21.49
CA LEU A 88 25.00 24.45 21.21
C LEU A 88 25.11 25.67 22.12
N ARG A 89 24.00 26.38 22.36
CA ARG A 89 23.99 27.53 23.27
C ARG A 89 24.33 27.11 24.71
N PHE A 90 23.71 26.04 25.21
CA PHE A 90 24.01 25.51 26.54
C PHE A 90 25.47 25.04 26.67
N ALA A 91 26.03 24.40 25.64
CA ALA A 91 27.42 23.99 25.63
C ALA A 91 28.37 25.21 25.72
N ALA A 92 28.08 26.28 24.97
CA ALA A 92 28.85 27.51 25.02
C ALA A 92 28.72 28.24 26.37
N GLU A 93 27.52 28.28 26.95
CA GLU A 93 27.29 28.85 28.29
C GLU A 93 28.05 28.06 29.37
N LEU A 94 28.09 26.73 29.27
CA LEU A 94 28.84 25.88 30.19
C LEU A 94 30.34 26.11 30.07
N GLU A 95 30.88 26.18 28.84
CA GLU A 95 32.29 26.48 28.59
C GLU A 95 32.67 27.87 29.12
N ALA A 96 31.81 28.88 28.93
CA ALA A 96 32.03 30.21 29.50
C ALA A 96 32.02 30.17 31.03
N PHE A 97 31.06 29.47 31.64
CA PHE A 97 30.99 29.31 33.10
C PHE A 97 32.23 28.61 33.65
N GLU A 98 32.72 27.54 33.03
CA GLU A 98 33.95 26.85 33.42
C GLU A 98 35.18 27.75 33.34
N ASN A 99 35.26 28.62 32.32
CA ASN A 99 36.38 29.54 32.14
C ASN A 99 36.32 30.76 33.08
N GLU A 100 35.13 31.26 33.39
CA GLU A 100 34.94 32.47 34.20
C GLU A 100 34.82 32.17 35.71
N THR A 101 34.49 30.93 36.08
CA THR A 101 34.35 30.54 37.48
C THR A 101 35.70 30.17 38.08
N ASP A 102 36.21 31.03 38.95
CA ASP A 102 37.36 30.71 39.78
C ASP A 102 36.95 29.76 40.91
N ILE A 103 37.39 28.51 40.84
CA ILE A 103 37.10 27.51 41.87
C ILE A 103 38.02 27.76 43.06
N ASN A 104 37.42 28.17 44.19
CA ASN A 104 38.18 28.31 45.43
C ASN A 104 38.81 26.95 45.82
N PRO A 105 40.15 26.81 45.80
CA PRO A 105 40.82 25.56 46.09
C PRO A 105 40.62 25.09 47.53
N GLU A 106 40.30 26.00 48.46
CA GLU A 106 39.99 25.67 49.86
C GLU A 106 38.58 25.07 50.04
N GLY A 107 37.70 25.22 49.05
CA GLY A 107 36.34 24.65 49.04
C GLY A 107 36.26 23.24 48.43
N VAL A 108 37.36 22.72 47.90
CA VAL A 108 37.42 21.39 47.28
C VAL A 108 37.39 20.32 48.37
N VAL A 109 36.27 19.62 48.48
CA VAL A 109 36.11 18.50 49.41
C VAL A 109 36.89 17.31 48.86
N ASP A 110 38.06 17.02 49.43
CA ASP A 110 38.88 15.87 49.07
C ASP A 110 38.50 14.61 49.89
N GLY A 111 39.14 13.49 49.55
CA GLY A 111 38.91 12.21 50.23
C GLY A 111 39.28 12.20 51.72
N ASP A 112 40.07 13.15 52.19
CA ASP A 112 40.49 13.29 53.59
C ASP A 112 39.40 13.94 54.46
N LEU A 113 38.64 14.90 53.93
CA LEU A 113 37.45 15.43 54.62
C LEU A 113 36.36 14.36 54.77
N LEU A 114 36.15 13.57 53.73
CA LEU A 114 35.21 12.45 53.72
C LEU A 114 35.64 11.36 54.72
N ARG A 115 36.96 11.15 54.89
CA ARG A 115 37.52 10.24 55.89
C ARG A 115 37.32 10.76 57.32
N ARG A 116 37.45 12.08 57.55
CA ARG A 116 37.20 12.74 58.85
C ARG A 116 35.72 12.73 59.26
N LEU A 117 34.79 12.94 58.34
CA LEU A 117 33.36 12.88 58.62
C LEU A 117 32.87 11.46 58.92
N ARG A 118 33.51 10.44 58.32
CA ARG A 118 33.16 9.03 58.52
C ARG A 118 33.76 8.42 59.79
N SER A 119 34.72 9.12 60.41
CA SER A 119 35.36 8.75 61.67
C SER A 119 34.76 9.45 62.90
N ASN A 120 33.71 10.25 62.73
CA ASN A 120 32.80 10.72 63.79
C ASN A 120 31.54 9.86 63.77
#